data_AF-A0A4Q4Y7G3-F1
#
_entry.id   AF-A0A4Q4Y7G3-F1
#
_cell.length_a   1.000
_cell.length_b   1.000
_cell.length_c   1.000
_cell.angle_alpha   90.00
_cell.angle_beta   90.00
_cell.angle_gamma   90.00
#
_symmetry.space_group_name_H-M   'P 1'
#
loop_
_entity.id
_entity.type
_entity.pdbx_description
1 polymer ?
#
loop_
_entity_poly.entity_id
_entity_poly.type
_entity_poly.pdbx_seq_one_letter_code
_entity_poly.pdbx_strand_id
1 'polypeptide(L)'
;MRTIRPKIRFLPLDENIWFHRQVAYSMLLFTIIHVSAHYVNFYNVEKTQIRPLTAIQIHYTQAGGVTGHVMLLCMLLMYTTAHHRIRQQSFETFWYTHHLFIPFFLGLYTHAVGCFVRDTADPFSPFAGADFSGHCIGYQGWRWELFAGGFYLAERLYREIRAVRETKITRVVRHPYGVVEIQFEKPSFKYKAGQWLFLQIPSISKHQWHPFTITSCPYNPYVSVHVRQVGDFTQALGDAVGAGAAQAKLYDGVDPTGMYEVALQNGQQMPTLRVDGPYGAPAEDVFENEIAVLIGTGIGVTPWASILKNIWHLRNNPNPPQRLRRVEFIWVCKDTGSFEWFQTLLSSLESQSAEAARIPGSNGIEFLKIHTYLTQKLDADTQQNIVLNSVGADHDPLTELKARTNFGRPNFTRIFEAMRDGILDRSYMNGLEGSVRTTVGVYFCGPSVAARDIQKAAKTATSREVHFRFWKEHF
;
A
#
# COMPACT_ATOMS: atom_id res chain seq x y z
N MET A 1 -16.07 -2.89 4.41
CA MET A 1 -15.03 -2.32 5.31
C MET A 1 -15.41 -1.00 5.97
N ARG A 2 -15.97 0.00 5.27
CA ARG A 2 -16.30 1.33 5.86
C ARG A 2 -17.18 1.31 7.14
N THR A 3 -18.07 0.34 7.27
CA THR A 3 -18.95 0.15 8.44
C THR A 3 -18.40 -0.82 9.49
N ILE A 4 -17.48 -1.71 9.10
CA ILE A 4 -16.97 -2.81 9.93
C ILE A 4 -15.64 -2.43 10.58
N ARG A 5 -14.75 -1.75 9.85
CA ARG A 5 -13.43 -1.27 10.33
C ARG A 5 -13.51 -0.52 11.68
N PRO A 6 -14.43 0.45 11.89
CA PRO A 6 -14.52 1.13 13.19
C PRO A 6 -15.01 0.21 14.32
N LYS A 7 -15.74 -0.88 14.02
CA LYS A 7 -16.29 -1.81 15.01
C LYS A 7 -15.31 -2.93 15.42
N ILE A 8 -14.28 -3.21 14.61
CA ILE A 8 -13.32 -4.31 14.84
C ILE A 8 -11.88 -3.75 14.91
N ARG A 9 -11.69 -2.63 15.61
CA ARG A 9 -10.37 -1.98 15.76
C ARG A 9 -9.32 -2.83 16.49
N PHE A 10 -9.74 -3.84 17.25
CA PHE A 10 -8.81 -4.75 17.94
C PHE A 10 -8.11 -5.73 16.99
N LEU A 11 -8.69 -5.99 15.82
CA LEU A 11 -8.11 -6.89 14.82
C LEU A 11 -7.34 -6.04 13.80
N PRO A 12 -6.02 -6.22 13.64
CA PRO A 12 -5.21 -5.44 12.71
C PRO A 12 -5.44 -5.89 11.26
N LEU A 13 -6.63 -5.61 10.73
CA LEU A 13 -7.05 -5.97 9.36
C LEU A 13 -6.15 -5.36 8.29
N ASP A 14 -5.50 -4.24 8.60
CA ASP A 14 -4.57 -3.54 7.72
C ASP A 14 -3.24 -4.31 7.55
N GLU A 15 -2.93 -5.24 8.47
CA GLU A 15 -1.74 -6.11 8.44
C GLU A 15 -2.05 -7.51 7.87
N ASN A 16 -3.12 -7.65 7.09
CA ASN A 16 -3.55 -8.94 6.54
C ASN A 16 -2.46 -9.63 5.68
N ILE A 17 -1.67 -8.86 4.93
CA ILE A 17 -0.55 -9.37 4.12
C ILE A 17 0.58 -9.86 5.03
N TRP A 18 0.83 -9.17 6.15
CA TRP A 18 1.79 -9.65 7.14
C TRP A 18 1.31 -10.95 7.75
N PHE A 19 0.04 -11.02 8.15
CA PHE A 19 -0.57 -12.23 8.70
C PHE A 19 -0.53 -13.41 7.71
N HIS A 20 -0.86 -13.17 6.44
CA HIS A 20 -0.75 -14.16 5.36
C HIS A 20 0.66 -14.77 5.28
N ARG A 21 1.71 -13.95 5.38
CA ARG A 21 3.10 -14.44 5.40
C ARG A 21 3.40 -15.29 6.64
N GLN A 22 2.90 -14.91 7.82
CA GLN A 22 3.09 -15.72 9.03
C GLN A 22 2.40 -17.08 8.92
N VAL A 23 1.18 -17.11 8.39
CA VAL A 23 0.45 -18.37 8.11
C VAL A 23 1.24 -19.22 7.12
N ALA A 24 1.80 -18.63 6.06
CA ALA A 24 2.67 -19.35 5.12
C ALA A 24 3.92 -19.93 5.81
N TYR A 25 4.63 -19.15 6.63
CA TYR A 25 5.80 -19.68 7.35
C TYR A 25 5.44 -20.83 8.30
N SER A 26 4.33 -20.71 9.02
CA SER A 26 3.81 -21.79 9.86
C SER A 26 3.48 -23.03 9.02
N MET A 27 2.79 -22.86 7.90
CA MET A 27 2.43 -23.95 6.99
C MET A 27 3.67 -24.67 6.47
N LEU A 28 4.72 -23.93 6.06
CA LEU A 28 5.99 -24.52 5.62
C LEU A 28 6.63 -25.38 6.71
N LEU A 29 6.71 -24.87 7.94
CA LEU A 29 7.28 -25.61 9.07
C LEU A 29 6.53 -26.93 9.32
N PHE A 30 5.19 -26.86 9.43
CA PHE A 30 4.38 -28.05 9.68
C PHE A 30 4.38 -29.02 8.49
N THR A 31 4.47 -28.54 7.25
CA THR A 31 4.67 -29.41 6.08
C THR A 31 5.99 -30.16 6.17
N ILE A 32 7.09 -29.52 6.57
CA ILE A 32 8.39 -30.21 6.74
C ILE A 32 8.29 -31.30 7.80
N ILE A 33 7.66 -31.01 8.94
CA ILE A 33 7.44 -31.98 10.03
C ILE A 33 6.58 -33.15 9.52
N HIS A 34 5.46 -32.84 8.87
CA HIS A 34 4.53 -33.83 8.34
C HIS A 34 5.20 -34.76 7.32
N VAL A 35 5.91 -34.21 6.34
CA VAL A 35 6.63 -34.98 5.32
C VAL A 35 7.71 -35.85 5.96
N SER A 36 8.52 -35.29 6.87
CA SER A 36 9.58 -36.05 7.54
C SER A 36 9.01 -37.22 8.35
N ALA A 37 7.91 -37.00 9.07
CA ALA A 37 7.21 -38.06 9.80
C ALA A 37 6.68 -39.15 8.86
N HIS A 38 6.11 -38.77 7.70
CA HIS A 38 5.65 -39.75 6.72
C HIS A 38 6.79 -40.55 6.09
N TYR A 39 7.95 -39.95 5.84
CA TYR A 39 9.12 -40.68 5.33
C TYR A 39 9.60 -41.76 6.33
N VAL A 40 9.66 -41.40 7.62
CA VAL A 40 9.96 -42.37 8.69
C VAL A 40 8.88 -43.45 8.77
N ASN A 41 7.61 -43.09 8.66
CA ASN A 41 6.51 -44.04 8.68
C ASN A 41 6.54 -45.00 7.49
N PHE A 42 6.87 -44.52 6.29
CA PHE A 42 6.97 -45.38 5.10
C PHE A 42 8.13 -46.38 5.23
N TYR A 43 9.27 -45.94 5.76
CA TYR A 43 10.37 -46.84 6.11
C TYR A 43 9.96 -47.89 7.16
N ASN A 44 9.21 -47.47 8.19
CA ASN A 44 8.73 -48.38 9.22
C ASN A 44 7.69 -49.38 8.68
N VAL A 45 6.82 -48.98 7.75
CA VAL A 45 5.87 -49.88 7.08
C VAL A 45 6.61 -50.92 6.25
N GLU A 46 7.65 -50.52 5.52
CA GLU A 46 8.52 -51.45 4.80
C GLU A 46 9.27 -52.39 5.76
N LYS A 47 9.79 -51.89 6.87
CA LYS A 47 10.52 -52.72 7.83
C LYS A 47 9.62 -53.73 8.55
N THR A 48 8.43 -53.31 8.95
CA THR A 48 7.48 -54.16 9.69
C THR A 48 6.62 -55.03 8.78
N GLN A 49 6.60 -54.75 7.47
CA GLN A 49 5.78 -55.43 6.47
C GLN A 49 4.28 -55.46 6.84
N ILE A 50 3.79 -54.46 7.60
CA ILE A 50 2.36 -54.30 7.90
C ILE A 50 1.54 -54.16 6.61
N ARG A 51 2.14 -53.59 5.56
CA ARG A 51 1.66 -53.66 4.18
C ARG A 51 2.80 -54.20 3.32
N PRO A 52 2.54 -55.15 2.38
CA PRO A 52 3.57 -55.71 1.50
C PRO A 52 3.95 -54.73 0.38
N LEU A 53 4.42 -53.54 0.76
CA LEU A 53 4.84 -52.46 -0.11
C LEU A 53 6.19 -51.94 0.37
N THR A 54 7.09 -51.66 -0.56
CA THR A 54 8.33 -50.92 -0.29
C THR A 54 8.04 -49.44 -0.05
N ALA A 55 8.92 -48.71 0.65
CA ALA A 55 8.76 -47.28 0.84
C ALA A 55 8.68 -46.51 -0.49
N ILE A 56 9.45 -46.95 -1.50
CA ILE A 56 9.42 -46.36 -2.85
C ILE A 56 8.05 -46.57 -3.51
N GLN A 57 7.48 -47.78 -3.41
CA GLN A 57 6.13 -48.03 -3.91
C GLN A 57 5.10 -47.15 -3.20
N ILE A 58 5.21 -46.96 -1.88
CA ILE A 58 4.30 -46.09 -1.13
C ILE A 58 4.40 -44.64 -1.64
N HIS A 59 5.60 -44.13 -1.89
CA HIS A 59 5.81 -42.78 -2.42
C HIS A 59 5.17 -42.53 -3.78
N TYR A 60 5.28 -43.48 -4.71
CA TYR A 60 4.93 -43.21 -6.12
C TYR A 60 3.68 -43.92 -6.63
N THR A 61 3.09 -44.84 -5.86
CA THR A 61 1.87 -45.57 -6.28
C THR A 61 0.66 -45.24 -5.42
N GLN A 62 0.86 -44.80 -4.18
CA GLN A 62 -0.25 -44.46 -3.29
C GLN A 62 -0.66 -43.01 -3.50
N ALA A 63 -1.98 -42.76 -3.44
CA ALA A 63 -2.54 -41.42 -3.62
C ALA A 63 -1.88 -40.37 -2.73
N GLY A 64 -1.64 -40.69 -1.45
CA GLY A 64 -0.97 -39.78 -0.50
C GLY A 64 0.47 -39.44 -0.92
N GLY A 65 1.25 -40.42 -1.38
CA GLY A 65 2.62 -40.17 -1.85
C GLY A 65 2.66 -39.31 -3.11
N VAL A 66 1.87 -39.66 -4.14
CA VAL A 66 1.83 -38.95 -5.42
C VAL A 66 1.35 -37.52 -5.25
N THR A 67 0.20 -37.31 -4.60
CA THR A 67 -0.34 -35.96 -4.35
C THR A 67 0.57 -35.16 -3.43
N GLY A 68 1.24 -35.80 -2.46
CA GLY A 68 2.25 -35.19 -1.61
C GLY A 68 3.40 -34.59 -2.41
N HIS A 69 3.96 -35.32 -3.38
CA HIS A 69 5.03 -34.81 -4.24
C HIS A 69 4.57 -33.65 -5.14
N VAL A 70 3.36 -33.74 -5.70
CA VAL A 70 2.77 -32.64 -6.50
C VAL A 70 2.61 -31.37 -5.65
N MET A 71 2.07 -31.50 -4.44
CA MET A 71 1.92 -30.38 -3.51
C MET A 71 3.27 -29.78 -3.11
N LEU A 72 4.28 -30.62 -2.84
CA LEU A 72 5.62 -30.14 -2.49
C LEU A 72 6.29 -29.38 -3.64
N LEU A 73 6.13 -29.83 -4.89
CA LEU A 73 6.61 -29.10 -6.05
C LEU A 73 5.90 -27.74 -6.19
N CYS A 74 4.58 -27.71 -6.02
CA CYS A 74 3.81 -26.45 -6.03
C CYS A 74 4.29 -25.49 -4.93
N MET A 75 4.48 -25.99 -3.71
CA MET A 75 5.00 -25.20 -2.59
C MET A 75 6.41 -24.69 -2.89
N LEU A 76 7.32 -25.52 -3.41
CA LEU A 76 8.67 -25.09 -3.76
C LEU A 76 8.64 -23.90 -4.73
N LEU A 77 7.87 -24.01 -5.81
CA LEU A 77 7.75 -22.93 -6.80
C LEU A 77 7.10 -21.68 -6.21
N MET A 78 6.02 -21.82 -5.44
CA MET A 78 5.36 -20.67 -4.81
C MET A 78 6.25 -19.94 -3.79
N TYR A 79 6.95 -20.67 -2.92
CA TYR A 79 7.76 -20.06 -1.86
C TYR A 79 9.04 -19.43 -2.39
N THR A 80 9.66 -20.05 -3.40
CA THR A 80 10.86 -19.49 -4.05
C THR A 80 10.53 -18.17 -4.72
N THR A 81 9.52 -18.12 -5.57
CA THR A 81 9.15 -16.88 -6.28
C THR A 81 8.53 -15.82 -5.36
N ALA A 82 7.88 -16.21 -4.27
CA ALA A 82 7.39 -15.28 -3.24
C ALA A 82 8.49 -14.66 -2.37
N HIS A 83 9.73 -15.15 -2.47
CA HIS A 83 10.86 -14.56 -1.74
C HIS A 83 11.06 -13.09 -2.15
N HIS A 84 11.29 -12.22 -1.16
CA HIS A 84 11.30 -10.77 -1.35
C HIS A 84 12.20 -10.29 -2.50
N ARG A 85 13.40 -10.88 -2.62
CA ARG A 85 14.35 -10.51 -3.70
C ARG A 85 13.84 -10.89 -5.09
N ILE A 86 13.28 -12.10 -5.23
CA ILE A 86 12.80 -12.60 -6.52
C ILE A 86 11.55 -11.83 -6.95
N ARG A 87 10.60 -11.66 -6.02
CA ARG A 87 9.38 -10.87 -6.27
C ARG A 87 9.66 -9.42 -6.66
N GLN A 88 10.71 -8.80 -6.11
CA GLN A 88 11.11 -7.44 -6.49
C GLN A 88 11.76 -7.37 -7.88
N GLN A 89 12.41 -8.43 -8.32
CA GLN A 89 13.03 -8.52 -9.65
C GLN A 89 12.00 -8.87 -10.73
N SER A 90 11.10 -9.81 -10.46
CA SER A 90 10.02 -10.22 -11.36
C SER A 90 8.74 -10.46 -10.58
N PHE A 91 7.88 -9.44 -10.56
CA PHE A 91 6.56 -9.55 -9.93
C PHE A 91 5.64 -10.49 -10.71
N GLU A 92 5.76 -10.54 -12.04
CA GLU A 92 4.94 -11.40 -12.90
C GLU A 92 5.19 -12.88 -12.62
N THR A 93 6.47 -13.29 -12.54
CA THR A 93 6.81 -14.68 -12.20
C THR A 93 6.24 -15.08 -10.86
N PHE A 94 6.34 -14.19 -9.85
CA PHE A 94 5.67 -14.38 -8.57
C PHE A 94 4.17 -14.57 -8.76
N TRP A 95 3.49 -13.66 -9.46
CA TRP A 95 2.03 -13.68 -9.61
C TRP A 95 1.54 -14.98 -10.27
N TYR A 96 2.14 -15.40 -11.38
CA TYR A 96 1.74 -16.62 -12.09
C TYR A 96 2.00 -17.88 -11.27
N THR A 97 3.17 -18.01 -10.67
CA THR A 97 3.50 -19.18 -9.84
C THR A 97 2.68 -19.22 -8.54
N HIS A 98 2.26 -18.07 -8.00
CA HIS A 98 1.41 -18.05 -6.82
C HIS A 98 0.03 -18.67 -7.07
N HIS A 99 -0.46 -18.70 -8.32
CA HIS A 99 -1.71 -19.38 -8.69
C HIS A 99 -1.61 -20.91 -8.64
N LEU A 100 -0.42 -21.47 -8.43
CA LEU A 100 -0.23 -22.89 -8.12
C LEU A 100 -0.90 -23.30 -6.80
N PHE A 101 -1.48 -22.36 -6.03
CA PHE A 101 -2.40 -22.69 -4.94
C PHE A 101 -3.58 -23.55 -5.43
N ILE A 102 -4.03 -23.39 -6.68
CA ILE A 102 -5.14 -24.17 -7.26
C ILE A 102 -4.80 -25.66 -7.33
N PRO A 103 -3.75 -26.11 -8.06
CA PRO A 103 -3.34 -27.51 -8.05
C PRO A 103 -2.91 -28.00 -6.67
N PHE A 104 -2.36 -27.13 -5.81
CA PHE A 104 -2.07 -27.47 -4.41
C PHE A 104 -3.33 -27.89 -3.64
N PHE A 105 -4.41 -27.10 -3.67
CA PHE A 105 -5.65 -27.47 -2.98
C PHE A 105 -6.33 -28.70 -3.59
N LEU A 106 -6.28 -28.87 -4.92
CA LEU A 106 -6.75 -30.11 -5.55
C LEU A 106 -5.98 -31.34 -5.05
N GLY A 107 -4.66 -31.22 -4.93
CA GLY A 107 -3.81 -32.23 -4.31
C GLY A 107 -4.19 -32.48 -2.85
N LEU A 108 -4.44 -31.42 -2.07
CA LEU A 108 -4.80 -31.51 -0.65
C LEU A 108 -6.13 -32.23 -0.44
N TYR A 109 -7.16 -31.91 -1.23
CA TYR A 109 -8.47 -32.56 -1.15
C TYR A 109 -8.42 -34.05 -1.54
N THR A 110 -7.50 -34.42 -2.42
CA THR A 110 -7.34 -35.81 -2.87
C THR A 110 -6.28 -36.58 -2.08
N HIS A 111 -5.52 -35.90 -1.21
CA HIS A 111 -4.36 -36.47 -0.52
C HIS A 111 -4.70 -37.68 0.38
N ALA A 112 -5.86 -37.61 1.06
CA ALA A 112 -6.30 -38.65 1.99
C ALA A 112 -7.17 -39.75 1.33
N VAL A 113 -7.47 -39.66 0.03
CA VAL A 113 -8.41 -40.59 -0.66
C VAL A 113 -7.90 -42.04 -0.65
N GLY A 114 -6.58 -42.25 -0.59
CA GLY A 114 -5.98 -43.58 -0.55
C GLY A 114 -6.13 -44.35 0.76
N CYS A 115 -6.84 -43.81 1.77
CA CYS A 115 -7.11 -44.51 3.04
C CYS A 115 -5.83 -45.09 3.71
N PHE A 116 -4.73 -44.34 3.62
CA PHE A 116 -3.43 -44.81 4.10
C PHE A 116 -3.37 -44.84 5.63
N VAL A 117 -3.94 -43.83 6.30
CA VAL A 117 -4.06 -43.73 7.76
C VAL A 117 -5.51 -44.07 8.17
N ARG A 118 -5.69 -44.88 9.23
CA ARG A 118 -6.98 -45.39 9.73
C ARG A 118 -7.12 -45.15 11.23
N ASP A 119 -8.36 -45.05 11.73
CA ASP A 119 -8.69 -44.70 13.12
C ASP A 119 -8.38 -45.81 14.16
N THR A 120 -8.28 -47.06 13.72
CA THR A 120 -8.06 -48.18 14.64
C THR A 120 -7.14 -49.24 14.01
N ALA A 121 -6.30 -49.85 14.85
CA ALA A 121 -5.54 -51.05 14.50
C ALA A 121 -6.43 -52.30 14.52
N ASP A 122 -7.47 -52.31 15.38
CA ASP A 122 -8.47 -53.37 15.51
C ASP A 122 -9.83 -52.88 15.00
N PRO A 123 -10.25 -53.27 13.79
CA PRO A 123 -11.40 -52.69 13.13
C PRO A 123 -12.72 -53.29 13.61
N PHE A 124 -12.99 -53.51 14.91
CA PHE A 124 -14.26 -54.11 15.35
C PHE A 124 -15.23 -53.06 15.94
N SER A 125 -16.45 -52.95 15.40
CA SER A 125 -17.51 -52.10 15.96
C SER A 125 -18.54 -52.94 16.73
N PRO A 126 -18.67 -52.79 18.06
CA PRO A 126 -19.62 -53.57 18.86
C PRO A 126 -21.10 -53.29 18.51
N PHE A 127 -21.40 -52.12 17.94
CA PHE A 127 -22.76 -51.71 17.58
C PHE A 127 -23.19 -52.18 16.20
N ALA A 128 -22.24 -52.42 15.29
CA ALA A 128 -22.50 -52.90 13.93
C ALA A 128 -22.25 -54.41 13.77
N GLY A 129 -21.59 -55.06 14.75
CA GLY A 129 -21.34 -56.51 14.76
C GLY A 129 -20.42 -56.99 13.63
N ALA A 130 -19.66 -56.09 13.00
CA ALA A 130 -18.80 -56.38 11.86
C ALA A 130 -17.50 -55.57 11.92
N ASP A 131 -16.50 -56.02 11.15
CA ASP A 131 -15.24 -55.30 11.03
C ASP A 131 -15.45 -53.95 10.31
N PHE A 132 -15.36 -52.85 11.05
CA PHE A 132 -15.31 -51.46 10.61
C PHE A 132 -13.96 -51.11 9.94
N SER A 133 -13.46 -52.00 9.08
CA SER A 133 -12.17 -51.86 8.38
C SER A 133 -12.17 -50.76 7.30
N GLY A 134 -13.33 -50.15 7.04
CA GLY A 134 -13.55 -49.19 5.97
C GLY A 134 -13.58 -47.71 6.37
N HIS A 135 -13.43 -47.35 7.64
CA HIS A 135 -13.46 -45.93 8.03
C HIS A 135 -12.08 -45.30 7.90
N CYS A 136 -11.95 -44.47 6.86
CA CYS A 136 -10.74 -43.72 6.58
C CYS A 136 -10.85 -42.32 7.18
N ILE A 137 -9.77 -41.85 7.80
CA ILE A 137 -9.67 -40.45 8.21
C ILE A 137 -9.43 -39.62 6.94
N GLY A 138 -10.52 -39.10 6.39
CA GLY A 138 -10.45 -38.12 5.30
C GLY A 138 -9.92 -36.77 5.80
N TYR A 139 -9.43 -35.94 4.88
CA TYR A 139 -9.04 -34.57 5.17
C TYR A 139 -10.28 -33.74 5.56
N GLN A 140 -10.63 -33.61 6.84
CA GLN A 140 -11.85 -32.88 7.24
C GLN A 140 -11.75 -31.35 7.12
N GLY A 141 -10.56 -30.81 6.80
CA GLY A 141 -10.32 -29.38 6.64
C GLY A 141 -11.16 -28.73 5.53
N TRP A 142 -11.57 -29.51 4.52
CA TRP A 142 -12.43 -29.02 3.43
C TRP A 142 -13.72 -28.36 3.93
N ARG A 143 -14.25 -28.80 5.09
CA ARG A 143 -15.48 -28.24 5.67
C ARG A 143 -15.33 -26.75 5.97
N TRP A 144 -14.20 -26.34 6.53
CA TRP A 144 -13.90 -24.93 6.85
C TRP A 144 -13.43 -24.16 5.61
N GLU A 145 -12.66 -24.84 4.75
CA GLU A 145 -12.13 -24.26 3.52
C GLU A 145 -13.21 -23.94 2.49
N LEU A 146 -14.30 -24.70 2.43
CA LEU A 146 -15.43 -24.37 1.55
C LEU A 146 -16.08 -23.03 1.94
N PHE A 147 -16.25 -22.77 3.24
CA PHE A 147 -16.77 -21.47 3.68
C PHE A 147 -15.79 -20.35 3.36
N ALA A 148 -14.51 -20.50 3.73
CA ALA A 148 -13.49 -19.49 3.48
C ALA A 148 -13.26 -19.26 1.97
N GLY A 149 -13.23 -20.33 1.18
CA GLY A 149 -13.13 -20.33 -0.27
C GLY A 149 -14.35 -19.71 -0.93
N GLY A 150 -15.55 -19.99 -0.43
CA GLY A 150 -16.79 -19.34 -0.86
C GLY A 150 -16.75 -17.83 -0.65
N PHE A 151 -16.31 -17.37 0.53
CA PHE A 151 -16.12 -15.95 0.80
C PHE A 151 -15.05 -15.33 -0.11
N TYR A 152 -13.93 -16.02 -0.32
CA TYR A 152 -12.88 -15.58 -1.24
C TYR A 152 -13.41 -15.43 -2.67
N LEU A 153 -14.11 -16.43 -3.20
CA LEU A 153 -14.65 -16.40 -4.56
C LEU A 153 -15.73 -15.32 -4.71
N ALA A 154 -16.61 -15.15 -3.72
CA ALA A 154 -17.60 -14.09 -3.72
C ALA A 154 -16.95 -12.70 -3.72
N GLU A 155 -15.88 -12.51 -2.93
CA GLU A 155 -15.10 -11.26 -2.91
C GLU A 155 -14.42 -10.99 -4.26
N ARG A 156 -13.81 -12.02 -4.85
CA ARG A 156 -13.17 -11.92 -6.18
C ARG A 156 -14.17 -11.60 -7.29
N LEU A 157 -15.33 -12.26 -7.28
CA LEU A 157 -16.39 -12.00 -8.26
C LEU A 157 -16.95 -10.58 -8.09
N TYR A 158 -17.17 -10.14 -6.85
CA TYR A 158 -17.62 -8.79 -6.56
C TYR A 158 -16.62 -7.73 -7.06
N ARG A 159 -15.31 -7.98 -6.91
CA ARG A 159 -14.26 -7.10 -7.44
C ARG A 159 -14.30 -7.00 -8.96
N GLU A 160 -14.43 -8.12 -9.67
CA GLU A 160 -14.52 -8.09 -11.14
C GLU A 160 -15.76 -7.31 -11.61
N ILE A 161 -16.92 -7.55 -10.99
CA ILE A 161 -18.16 -6.82 -11.27
C ILE A 161 -17.97 -5.32 -11.03
N ARG A 162 -17.32 -4.93 -9.91
CA ARG A 162 -17.05 -3.52 -9.58
C ARG A 162 -16.10 -2.88 -10.60
N ALA A 163 -15.08 -3.62 -11.03
CA ALA A 163 -14.01 -3.09 -11.85
C ALA A 163 -14.42 -2.86 -13.30
N VAL A 164 -15.32 -3.67 -13.83
CA VAL A 164 -15.85 -3.56 -15.20
C VAL A 164 -16.86 -2.41 -15.37
N ARG A 165 -17.40 -1.86 -14.27
CA ARG A 165 -18.33 -0.71 -14.36
C ARG A 165 -17.70 0.45 -15.14
N GLU A 166 -18.52 1.13 -15.91
CA GLU A 166 -18.11 2.23 -16.78
C GLU A 166 -17.21 3.24 -16.06
N THR A 167 -16.09 3.56 -16.72
CA THR A 167 -15.08 4.50 -16.27
C THR A 167 -14.60 5.26 -17.49
N LYS A 168 -14.70 6.60 -17.46
CA LYS A 168 -14.32 7.45 -18.58
C LYS A 168 -13.15 8.34 -18.20
N ILE A 169 -12.07 8.28 -18.96
CA ILE A 169 -10.95 9.22 -18.82
C ILE A 169 -11.45 10.58 -19.32
N THR A 170 -11.42 11.59 -18.45
CA THR A 170 -11.87 12.95 -18.75
C THR A 170 -10.71 13.83 -19.19
N ARG A 171 -9.56 13.69 -18.54
CA ARG A 171 -8.38 14.53 -18.78
C ARG A 171 -7.10 13.79 -18.48
N VAL A 172 -6.06 14.04 -19.28
CA VAL A 172 -4.71 13.53 -19.05
C VAL A 172 -3.76 14.71 -19.09
N VAL A 173 -2.95 14.87 -18.04
CA VAL A 173 -1.96 15.95 -17.94
C VAL A 173 -0.58 15.35 -17.79
N ARG A 174 0.31 15.68 -18.71
CA ARG A 174 1.74 15.37 -18.61
C ARG A 174 2.38 16.39 -17.70
N HIS A 175 3.02 15.90 -16.66
CA HIS A 175 3.83 16.67 -15.73
C HIS A 175 5.32 16.48 -16.06
N PRO A 176 6.18 17.42 -15.63
CA PRO A 176 7.63 17.26 -15.73
C PRO A 176 8.14 15.97 -15.07
N TYR A 177 9.36 15.54 -15.46
CA TYR A 177 10.05 14.37 -14.90
C TYR A 177 9.33 13.02 -15.03
N GLY A 178 8.53 12.88 -16.09
CA GLY A 178 7.90 11.61 -16.45
C GLY A 178 6.76 11.23 -15.52
N VAL A 179 6.04 12.22 -14.97
CA VAL A 179 4.79 11.99 -14.23
C VAL A 179 3.60 12.28 -15.14
N VAL A 180 2.57 11.43 -15.07
CA VAL A 180 1.31 11.63 -15.80
C VAL A 180 0.18 11.65 -14.80
N GLU A 181 -0.65 12.68 -14.85
CA GLU A 181 -1.91 12.75 -14.14
C GLU A 181 -3.02 12.23 -15.04
N ILE A 182 -3.77 11.26 -14.54
CA ILE A 182 -4.95 10.71 -15.23
C ILE A 182 -6.17 11.07 -14.39
N GLN A 183 -7.07 11.86 -14.95
CA GLN A 183 -8.36 12.20 -14.37
C GLN A 183 -9.45 11.39 -15.06
N PHE A 184 -10.31 10.77 -14.27
CA PHE A 184 -11.40 9.95 -14.77
C PHE A 184 -12.65 10.09 -13.91
N GLU A 185 -13.79 9.83 -14.54
CA GLU A 185 -15.09 9.78 -13.90
C GLU A 185 -15.55 8.34 -13.74
N LYS A 186 -16.03 8.01 -12.54
CA LYS A 186 -16.64 6.72 -12.21
C LYS A 186 -17.76 6.95 -11.20
N PRO A 187 -19.02 7.09 -11.63
CA PRO A 187 -20.13 7.45 -10.73
C PRO A 187 -20.34 6.47 -9.57
N SER A 188 -20.01 5.20 -9.79
CA SER A 188 -20.11 4.15 -8.76
C SER A 188 -18.99 4.19 -7.70
N PHE A 189 -17.98 5.04 -7.88
CA PHE A 189 -16.77 5.06 -7.07
C PHE A 189 -16.83 6.16 -6.02
N LYS A 190 -16.93 5.75 -4.76
CA LYS A 190 -16.94 6.67 -3.61
C LYS A 190 -15.76 6.33 -2.70
N TYR A 191 -14.88 7.30 -2.47
CA TYR A 191 -13.65 7.11 -1.72
C TYR A 191 -13.48 8.19 -0.64
N LYS A 192 -12.45 8.03 0.19
CA LYS A 192 -11.99 9.01 1.18
C LYS A 192 -10.56 9.43 0.84
N ALA A 193 -10.17 10.61 1.32
CA ALA A 193 -8.83 11.13 1.08
C ALA A 193 -7.75 10.19 1.65
N GLY A 194 -6.66 10.02 0.90
CA GLY A 194 -5.56 9.12 1.24
C GLY A 194 -5.79 7.65 0.85
N GLN A 195 -6.98 7.27 0.39
CA GLN A 195 -7.22 5.93 -0.15
C GLN A 195 -6.52 5.73 -1.50
N TRP A 196 -6.37 4.47 -1.87
CA TRP A 196 -5.72 4.04 -3.10
C TRP A 196 -6.60 3.05 -3.87
N LEU A 197 -6.22 2.76 -5.10
CA LEU A 197 -6.96 1.88 -6.01
C LEU A 197 -6.00 1.07 -6.88
N PHE A 198 -6.50 0.00 -7.49
CA PHE A 198 -5.81 -0.70 -8.56
C PHE A 198 -6.33 -0.23 -9.91
N LEU A 199 -5.40 0.03 -10.83
CA LEU A 199 -5.68 0.32 -12.22
C LEU A 199 -5.28 -0.85 -13.11
N GLN A 200 -6.13 -1.12 -14.08
CA GLN A 200 -5.86 -2.03 -15.18
C GLN A 200 -6.22 -1.35 -16.49
N ILE A 201 -5.34 -1.50 -17.48
CA ILE A 201 -5.59 -1.08 -18.86
C ILE A 201 -5.58 -2.32 -19.76
N PRO A 202 -6.74 -2.81 -20.21
CA PRO A 202 -6.84 -4.03 -21.00
C PRO A 202 -6.08 -4.03 -22.32
N SER A 203 -5.78 -2.86 -22.90
CA SER A 203 -4.95 -2.75 -24.11
C SER A 203 -3.47 -3.03 -23.86
N ILE A 204 -2.99 -2.89 -22.62
CA ILE A 204 -1.62 -3.20 -22.21
C ILE A 204 -1.57 -4.63 -21.68
N SER A 205 -2.41 -4.92 -20.67
CA SER A 205 -2.50 -6.25 -20.07
C SER A 205 -3.88 -6.48 -19.48
N LYS A 206 -4.45 -7.67 -19.78
CA LYS A 206 -5.74 -8.11 -19.25
C LYS A 206 -5.67 -8.69 -17.84
N HIS A 207 -4.46 -8.91 -17.31
CA HIS A 207 -4.25 -9.60 -16.04
C HIS A 207 -3.52 -8.75 -15.00
N GLN A 208 -2.75 -7.75 -15.44
CA GLN A 208 -2.01 -6.89 -14.53
C GLN A 208 -2.92 -5.82 -13.91
N TRP A 209 -2.73 -5.62 -12.62
CA TRP A 209 -3.39 -4.61 -11.80
C TRP A 209 -2.33 -3.90 -10.98
N HIS A 210 -2.21 -2.58 -11.14
CA HIS A 210 -1.18 -1.78 -10.48
C HIS A 210 -1.78 -0.83 -9.45
N PRO A 211 -1.24 -0.79 -8.21
CA PRO A 211 -1.75 0.08 -7.16
C PRO A 211 -1.31 1.52 -7.39
N PHE A 212 -2.24 2.46 -7.25
CA PHE A 212 -1.97 3.90 -7.27
C PHE A 212 -2.77 4.62 -6.21
N THR A 213 -2.13 5.60 -5.56
CA THR A 213 -2.81 6.45 -4.59
C THR A 213 -3.68 7.47 -5.30
N ILE A 214 -4.88 7.70 -4.76
CA ILE A 214 -5.79 8.72 -5.28
C ILE A 214 -5.27 10.07 -4.84
N THR A 215 -5.04 10.97 -5.78
CA THR A 215 -4.48 12.32 -5.55
C THR A 215 -5.53 13.42 -5.52
N SER A 216 -6.74 13.13 -6.03
CA SER A 216 -7.88 14.04 -6.00
C SER A 216 -8.53 14.10 -4.61
N CYS A 217 -9.25 15.19 -4.35
CA CYS A 217 -10.10 15.33 -3.17
C CYS A 217 -11.43 14.57 -3.39
N PRO A 218 -11.99 13.86 -2.39
CA PRO A 218 -13.27 13.16 -2.51
C PRO A 218 -14.46 14.02 -2.97
N TYR A 219 -14.36 15.34 -2.81
CA TYR A 219 -15.38 16.31 -3.21
C TYR A 219 -15.22 16.80 -4.66
N ASN A 220 -14.14 16.43 -5.34
CA ASN A 220 -13.95 16.77 -6.75
C ASN A 220 -14.92 15.95 -7.63
N PRO A 221 -15.34 16.50 -8.78
CA PRO A 221 -16.21 15.78 -9.73
C PRO A 221 -15.48 14.64 -10.47
N TYR A 222 -14.16 14.54 -10.32
CA TYR A 222 -13.32 13.50 -10.94
C TYR A 222 -12.44 12.83 -9.89
N VAL A 223 -11.97 11.63 -10.23
CA VAL A 223 -10.91 10.92 -9.53
C VAL A 223 -9.61 11.13 -10.30
N SER A 224 -8.51 11.48 -9.64
CA SER A 224 -7.20 11.57 -10.26
C SER A 224 -6.16 10.71 -9.59
N VAL A 225 -5.23 10.20 -10.41
CA VAL A 225 -4.01 9.53 -9.98
C VAL A 225 -2.80 10.17 -10.65
N HIS A 226 -1.66 10.18 -9.98
CA HIS A 226 -0.38 10.59 -10.56
C HIS A 226 0.53 9.37 -10.69
N VAL A 227 0.96 9.09 -11.91
CA VAL A 227 1.76 7.90 -12.24
C VAL A 227 3.12 8.32 -12.74
N ARG A 228 4.16 7.90 -12.03
CA ARG A 228 5.55 8.09 -12.46
C ARG A 228 5.94 6.95 -13.41
N GLN A 229 6.48 7.30 -14.58
CA GLN A 229 6.85 6.37 -15.65
C GLN A 229 8.24 5.75 -15.37
N VAL A 230 8.32 4.73 -14.50
CA VAL A 230 9.60 4.13 -14.04
C VAL A 230 9.82 2.68 -14.46
N GLY A 231 8.77 1.93 -14.75
CA GLY A 231 8.84 0.54 -15.19
C GLY A 231 7.93 0.24 -16.37
N ASP A 232 8.03 -0.97 -16.89
CA ASP A 232 7.44 -1.42 -18.16
C ASP A 232 5.96 -1.07 -18.28
N PHE A 233 5.14 -1.43 -17.27
CA PHE A 233 3.71 -1.10 -17.26
C PHE A 233 3.46 0.42 -17.24
N THR A 234 4.18 1.16 -16.38
CA THR A 234 3.96 2.61 -16.23
C THR A 234 4.40 3.41 -17.45
N GLN A 235 5.42 2.93 -18.17
CA GLN A 235 5.85 3.52 -19.44
C GLN A 235 4.85 3.20 -20.55
N ALA A 236 4.43 1.95 -20.69
CA ALA A 236 3.37 1.55 -21.62
C ALA A 236 2.05 2.29 -21.34
N LEU A 237 1.73 2.55 -20.07
CA LEU A 237 0.61 3.38 -19.65
C LEU A 237 0.76 4.81 -20.17
N GLY A 238 1.93 5.42 -19.96
CA GLY A 238 2.24 6.74 -20.49
C GLY A 238 2.05 6.81 -22.00
N ASP A 239 2.60 5.85 -22.74
CA ASP A 239 2.48 5.77 -24.20
C ASP A 239 1.01 5.57 -24.64
N ALA A 240 0.25 4.73 -23.93
CA ALA A 240 -1.16 4.45 -24.25
C ALA A 240 -2.08 5.65 -24.03
N VAL A 241 -1.77 6.53 -23.08
CA VAL A 241 -2.53 7.77 -22.83
C VAL A 241 -1.95 8.99 -23.57
N GLY A 242 -0.93 8.78 -24.41
CA GLY A 242 -0.32 9.83 -25.23
C GLY A 242 0.65 10.76 -24.49
N ALA A 243 1.07 10.40 -23.27
CA ALA A 243 1.99 11.18 -22.42
C ALA A 243 3.37 10.50 -22.25
N GLY A 244 3.65 9.48 -23.06
CA GLY A 244 4.84 8.65 -22.94
C GLY A 244 6.00 9.14 -23.80
N ALA A 245 7.09 8.39 -23.76
CA ALA A 245 8.29 8.71 -24.54
C ALA A 245 8.07 8.55 -26.04
N ALA A 246 7.14 7.67 -26.47
CA ALA A 246 6.80 7.50 -27.87
C ALA A 246 6.24 8.79 -28.50
N GLN A 247 5.62 9.65 -27.69
CA GLN A 247 5.06 10.94 -28.11
C GLN A 247 6.01 12.12 -27.87
N ALA A 248 7.28 11.89 -27.53
CA ALA A 248 8.24 12.96 -27.24
C ALA A 248 8.30 14.03 -28.34
N LYS A 249 8.21 13.61 -29.62
CA LYS A 249 8.19 14.53 -30.78
C LYS A 249 7.02 15.52 -30.78
N LEU A 250 5.87 15.17 -30.19
CA LEU A 250 4.73 16.09 -30.06
C LEU A 250 5.02 17.21 -29.07
N TYR A 251 6.04 17.03 -28.24
CA TYR A 251 6.49 17.99 -27.24
C TYR A 251 7.86 18.61 -27.59
N ASP A 252 8.37 18.38 -28.80
CA ASP A 252 9.58 19.06 -29.26
C ASP A 252 9.26 20.55 -29.48
N GLY A 253 9.91 21.42 -28.70
CA GLY A 253 9.74 22.87 -28.77
C GLY A 253 8.77 23.47 -27.74
N VAL A 254 8.16 22.66 -26.86
CA VAL A 254 7.49 23.17 -25.67
C VAL A 254 8.41 23.10 -24.44
N ASP A 255 8.16 23.98 -23.46
CA ASP A 255 8.95 24.04 -22.23
C ASP A 255 9.01 22.68 -21.51
N PRO A 256 10.20 22.07 -21.34
CA PRO A 256 10.33 20.78 -20.66
C PRO A 256 9.83 20.78 -19.20
N THR A 257 9.75 21.96 -18.57
CA THR A 257 9.21 22.15 -17.20
C THR A 257 7.72 22.47 -17.17
N GLY A 258 7.04 22.55 -18.31
CA GLY A 258 5.61 22.83 -18.38
C GLY A 258 4.70 21.63 -18.08
N MET A 259 3.48 21.92 -17.63
CA MET A 259 2.38 20.95 -17.58
C MET A 259 1.56 21.01 -18.87
N TYR A 260 1.36 19.87 -19.52
CA TYR A 260 0.68 19.80 -20.82
C TYR A 260 -0.52 18.88 -20.76
N GLU A 261 -1.69 19.41 -21.13
CA GLU A 261 -2.86 18.56 -21.36
C GLU A 261 -2.70 17.78 -22.66
N VAL A 262 -2.91 16.47 -22.60
CA VAL A 262 -2.85 15.61 -23.78
C VAL A 262 -4.16 15.76 -24.56
N ALA A 263 -4.10 16.45 -25.70
CA ALA A 263 -5.21 16.51 -26.63
C ALA A 263 -5.25 15.24 -27.48
N LEU A 264 -6.41 14.59 -27.56
CA LEU A 264 -6.64 13.49 -28.51
C LEU A 264 -6.63 14.07 -29.93
N GLN A 265 -5.84 13.47 -30.82
CA GLN A 265 -5.93 13.78 -32.25
C GLN A 265 -7.22 13.18 -32.84
N ASN A 266 -7.71 13.74 -33.94
CA ASN A 266 -8.94 13.27 -34.60
C ASN A 266 -8.86 11.76 -34.91
N GLY A 267 -9.75 10.97 -34.29
CA GLY A 267 -9.83 9.51 -34.45
C GLY A 267 -9.12 8.69 -33.38
N GLN A 268 -8.30 9.30 -32.51
CA GLN A 268 -7.71 8.61 -31.36
C GLN A 268 -8.72 8.53 -30.21
N GLN A 269 -8.85 7.35 -29.61
CA GLN A 269 -9.67 7.12 -28.43
C GLN A 269 -8.77 6.82 -27.24
N MET A 270 -9.15 7.34 -26.07
CA MET A 270 -8.47 6.99 -24.82
C MET A 270 -8.62 5.50 -24.54
N PRO A 271 -7.59 4.85 -23.98
CA PRO A 271 -7.67 3.43 -23.62
C PRO A 271 -8.75 3.21 -22.56
N THR A 272 -9.39 2.04 -22.60
CA THR A 272 -10.34 1.66 -21.56
C THR A 272 -9.62 1.52 -20.22
N LEU A 273 -10.15 2.18 -19.19
CA LEU A 273 -9.62 2.12 -17.83
C LEU A 273 -10.53 1.26 -16.96
N ARG A 274 -9.96 0.23 -16.31
CA ARG A 274 -10.64 -0.53 -15.26
C ARG A 274 -10.08 -0.15 -13.90
N VAL A 275 -10.98 0.04 -12.94
CA VAL A 275 -10.64 0.56 -11.60
C VAL A 275 -11.21 -0.36 -10.54
N ASP A 276 -10.32 -0.92 -9.72
CA ASP A 276 -10.69 -1.74 -8.57
C ASP A 276 -10.33 -1.00 -7.28
N GLY A 277 -11.32 -0.74 -6.43
CA GLY A 277 -11.16 0.04 -5.21
C GLY A 277 -12.45 0.75 -4.76
N PRO A 278 -12.36 1.68 -3.80
CA PRO A 278 -11.14 2.10 -3.12
C PRO A 278 -10.67 1.10 -2.05
N TYR A 279 -9.39 1.16 -1.73
CA TYR A 279 -8.75 0.44 -0.63
C TYR A 279 -8.38 1.42 0.48
N GLY A 280 -8.59 0.96 1.72
CA GLY A 280 -8.29 1.76 2.89
C GLY A 280 -6.79 1.96 3.07
N ALA A 281 -6.44 3.08 3.71
CA ALA A 281 -5.06 3.43 4.07
C ALA A 281 -5.05 3.99 5.50
N PRO A 282 -3.96 3.78 6.27
CA PRO A 282 -3.78 4.42 7.58
C PRO A 282 -3.97 5.94 7.55
N ALA A 283 -3.60 6.58 6.43
CA ALA A 283 -3.86 7.97 6.08
C ALA A 283 -5.30 8.46 6.33
N GLU A 284 -6.32 7.59 6.31
CA GLU A 284 -7.69 7.97 6.64
C GLU A 284 -7.85 8.52 8.07
N ASP A 285 -7.01 8.05 8.99
CA ASP A 285 -7.13 8.32 10.42
C ASP A 285 -6.47 9.66 10.82
N VAL A 286 -5.94 10.42 9.84
CA VAL A 286 -5.29 11.74 10.06
C VAL A 286 -6.18 12.70 10.84
N PHE A 287 -7.49 12.70 10.55
CA PHE A 287 -8.47 13.58 11.21
C PHE A 287 -8.76 13.19 12.67
N GLU A 288 -8.30 12.03 13.13
CA GLU A 288 -8.46 11.57 14.51
C GLU A 288 -7.32 12.02 15.44
N ASN A 289 -6.29 12.70 14.93
CA ASN A 289 -5.19 13.22 15.74
C ASN A 289 -5.30 14.74 15.92
N GLU A 290 -4.70 15.26 16.99
CA GLU A 290 -4.65 16.71 17.25
C GLU A 290 -3.61 17.38 16.33
N ILE A 291 -2.48 16.70 16.15
CA ILE A 291 -1.39 17.08 15.26
C ILE A 291 -1.15 15.93 14.29
N ALA A 292 -1.04 16.24 13.00
CA ALA A 292 -0.63 15.27 11.98
C ALA A 292 0.72 15.67 11.37
N VAL A 293 1.68 14.74 11.38
CA VAL A 293 2.95 14.87 10.69
C VAL A 293 2.90 14.00 9.44
N LEU A 294 2.82 14.62 8.27
CA LEU A 294 2.73 13.96 6.97
C LEU A 294 4.13 13.97 6.33
N ILE A 295 4.74 12.80 6.20
CA ILE A 295 6.11 12.65 5.70
C ILE A 295 6.08 11.90 4.37
N GLY A 296 6.48 12.57 3.29
CA GLY A 296 6.57 11.97 1.94
C GLY A 296 8.01 11.95 1.43
N THR A 297 8.40 10.87 0.75
CA THR A 297 9.66 10.82 0.00
C THR A 297 9.42 10.68 -1.51
N GLY A 298 9.94 11.61 -2.33
CA GLY A 298 9.71 11.59 -3.79
C GLY A 298 8.22 11.53 -4.15
N ILE A 299 7.82 10.57 -5.01
CA ILE A 299 6.41 10.35 -5.41
C ILE A 299 5.51 9.87 -4.25
N GLY A 300 6.10 9.45 -3.13
CA GLY A 300 5.39 9.12 -1.89
C GLY A 300 4.64 10.30 -1.26
N VAL A 301 4.69 11.49 -1.86
CA VAL A 301 3.86 12.64 -1.49
C VAL A 301 2.40 12.53 -1.93
N THR A 302 2.11 11.65 -2.90
CA THR A 302 0.78 11.51 -3.52
C THR A 302 -0.40 11.27 -2.55
N PRO A 303 -0.30 10.51 -1.44
CA PRO A 303 -1.40 10.42 -0.47
C PRO A 303 -1.68 11.76 0.22
N TRP A 304 -0.62 12.54 0.46
CA TRP A 304 -0.70 13.84 1.13
C TRP A 304 -1.36 14.89 0.23
N ALA A 305 -1.23 14.76 -1.10
CA ALA A 305 -1.98 15.57 -2.06
C ALA A 305 -3.49 15.54 -1.81
N SER A 306 -4.05 14.33 -1.72
CA SER A 306 -5.49 14.13 -1.48
C SER A 306 -5.88 14.61 -0.09
N ILE A 307 -5.08 14.29 0.93
CA ILE A 307 -5.36 14.69 2.32
C ILE A 307 -5.33 16.21 2.48
N LEU A 308 -4.32 16.88 1.96
CA LEU A 308 -4.18 18.34 2.10
C LEU A 308 -5.30 19.08 1.36
N LYS A 309 -5.65 18.66 0.13
CA LYS A 309 -6.82 19.20 -0.59
C LYS A 309 -8.13 18.96 0.17
N ASN A 310 -8.25 17.82 0.83
CA ASN A 310 -9.43 17.50 1.63
C ASN A 310 -9.49 18.32 2.93
N ILE A 311 -8.37 18.51 3.63
CA ILE A 311 -8.28 19.39 4.81
C ILE A 311 -8.69 20.81 4.42
N TRP A 312 -8.20 21.30 3.28
CA TRP A 312 -8.60 22.59 2.74
C TRP A 312 -10.11 22.69 2.55
N HIS A 313 -10.71 21.75 1.83
CA HIS A 313 -12.14 21.75 1.58
C HIS A 313 -12.96 21.66 2.88
N LEU A 314 -12.56 20.80 3.80
CA LEU A 314 -13.25 20.61 5.08
C LEU A 314 -13.16 21.83 6.00
N ARG A 315 -12.05 22.58 5.98
CA ARG A 315 -11.89 23.80 6.79
C ARG A 315 -12.73 24.97 6.28
N ASN A 316 -12.99 25.02 4.98
CA ASN A 316 -13.84 26.05 4.37
C ASN A 316 -15.34 25.73 4.52
N ASN A 317 -15.69 24.53 4.99
CA ASN A 317 -17.08 24.16 5.25
C ASN A 317 -17.58 24.75 6.58
N PRO A 318 -18.91 24.94 6.74
CA PRO A 318 -19.49 25.52 7.96
C PRO A 318 -19.17 24.74 9.25
N ASN A 319 -18.94 23.43 9.12
CA ASN A 319 -18.63 22.53 10.22
C ASN A 319 -17.23 21.91 10.03
N PRO A 320 -16.15 22.67 10.30
CA PRO A 320 -14.80 22.18 10.13
C PRO A 320 -14.45 21.11 11.19
N PRO A 321 -13.58 20.14 10.86
CA PRO A 321 -13.11 19.16 11.82
C PRO A 321 -12.36 19.86 12.97
N GLN A 322 -12.83 19.67 14.21
CA GLN A 322 -12.31 20.39 15.37
C GLN A 322 -11.09 19.73 16.03
N ARG A 323 -10.89 18.42 15.78
CA ARG A 323 -9.82 17.65 16.43
C ARG A 323 -8.46 17.93 15.82
N LEU A 324 -8.34 17.84 14.49
CA LEU A 324 -7.09 18.14 13.77
C LEU A 324 -6.85 19.65 13.77
N ARG A 325 -5.89 20.11 14.57
CA ARG A 325 -5.57 21.53 14.73
C ARG A 325 -4.40 21.96 13.88
N ARG A 326 -3.39 21.10 13.72
CA ARG A 326 -2.15 21.45 13.01
C ARG A 326 -1.60 20.28 12.21
N VAL A 327 -0.98 20.62 11.07
CA VAL A 327 -0.39 19.70 10.11
C VAL A 327 1.04 20.14 9.83
N GLU A 328 1.99 19.25 10.10
CA GLU A 328 3.38 19.41 9.68
C GLU A 328 3.60 18.55 8.45
N PHE A 329 3.86 19.17 7.31
CA PHE A 329 4.11 18.49 6.06
C PHE A 329 5.61 18.48 5.77
N ILE A 330 6.24 17.31 5.83
CA ILE A 330 7.68 17.12 5.60
C ILE A 330 7.86 16.39 4.27
N TRP A 331 8.44 17.08 3.29
CA TRP A 331 8.69 16.51 1.98
C TRP A 331 10.18 16.36 1.72
N VAL A 332 10.63 15.11 1.58
CA VAL A 332 12.03 14.78 1.34
C VAL A 332 12.21 14.34 -0.12
N CYS A 333 12.95 15.13 -0.89
CA CYS A 333 13.27 14.82 -2.26
C CYS A 333 14.78 14.64 -2.43
N LYS A 334 15.14 13.82 -3.43
CA LYS A 334 16.52 13.76 -3.90
C LYS A 334 16.75 14.90 -4.87
N ASP A 335 15.90 15.03 -5.87
CA ASP A 335 16.08 15.93 -7.00
C ASP A 335 15.10 17.12 -6.91
N THR A 336 15.52 18.30 -7.36
CA THR A 336 14.73 19.55 -7.33
C THR A 336 13.47 19.47 -8.20
N GLY A 337 13.55 18.76 -9.31
CA GLY A 337 12.43 18.58 -10.24
C GLY A 337 11.18 17.89 -9.67
N SER A 338 11.34 17.15 -8.57
CA SER A 338 10.19 16.51 -7.92
C SER A 338 9.22 17.52 -7.29
N PHE A 339 9.66 18.77 -7.05
CA PHE A 339 8.88 19.80 -6.36
C PHE A 339 7.81 20.47 -7.23
N GLU A 340 7.99 20.53 -8.55
CA GLU A 340 7.22 21.39 -9.46
C GLU A 340 5.73 20.99 -9.56
N TRP A 341 5.40 19.72 -9.79
CA TRP A 341 4.00 19.31 -10.01
C TRP A 341 3.10 19.50 -8.77
N PHE A 342 3.70 19.61 -7.58
CA PHE A 342 2.99 19.78 -6.32
C PHE A 342 3.07 21.21 -5.77
N GLN A 343 3.89 22.06 -6.40
CA GLN A 343 4.19 23.42 -5.97
C GLN A 343 2.97 24.32 -5.97
N THR A 344 2.18 24.34 -7.05
CA THR A 344 1.00 25.21 -7.17
C THR A 344 0.00 24.93 -6.04
N LEU A 345 -0.18 23.66 -5.68
CA LEU A 345 -1.04 23.28 -4.57
C LEU A 345 -0.46 23.74 -3.23
N LEU A 346 0.82 23.49 -2.99
CA LEU A 346 1.48 23.86 -1.73
C LEU A 346 1.47 25.37 -1.51
N SER A 347 1.75 26.16 -2.54
CA SER A 347 1.71 27.63 -2.49
C SER A 347 0.30 28.15 -2.14
N SER A 348 -0.73 27.58 -2.78
CA SER A 348 -2.12 27.92 -2.47
C SER A 348 -2.48 27.59 -1.01
N LEU A 349 -2.08 26.42 -0.51
CA LEU A 349 -2.36 26.00 0.87
C LEU A 349 -1.59 26.84 1.91
N GLU A 350 -0.34 27.19 1.61
CA GLU A 350 0.50 28.01 2.49
C GLU A 350 -0.05 29.43 2.61
N SER A 351 -0.42 30.06 1.49
CA SER A 351 -1.00 31.41 1.49
C SER A 351 -2.28 31.50 2.33
N GLN A 352 -3.15 30.49 2.27
CA GLN A 352 -4.38 30.45 3.04
C GLN A 352 -4.16 30.07 4.51
N SER A 353 -3.17 29.23 4.81
CA SER A 353 -2.76 28.95 6.19
C SER A 353 -2.32 30.23 6.89
N ALA A 354 -1.52 31.04 6.20
CA ALA A 354 -1.10 32.34 6.68
C ALA A 354 -2.28 33.32 6.82
N GLU A 355 -3.20 33.35 5.87
CA GLU A 355 -4.38 34.22 5.93
C GLU A 355 -5.33 33.85 7.08
N ALA A 356 -5.60 32.56 7.26
CA ALA A 356 -6.42 32.06 8.37
C ALA A 356 -5.83 32.41 9.74
N ALA A 357 -4.50 32.42 9.86
CA ALA A 357 -3.80 32.83 11.08
C ALA A 357 -3.86 34.35 11.33
N ARG A 358 -4.15 35.17 10.31
CA ARG A 358 -4.26 36.64 10.43
C ARG A 358 -5.66 37.11 10.84
N ILE A 359 -6.68 36.27 10.73
CA ILE A 359 -8.06 36.64 11.05
C ILE A 359 -8.17 37.02 12.54
N PRO A 360 -8.71 38.22 12.88
CA PRO A 360 -8.91 38.63 14.26
C PRO A 360 -9.82 37.65 15.02
N GLY A 361 -9.34 37.13 16.15
CA GLY A 361 -10.02 36.09 16.94
C GLY A 361 -9.56 34.65 16.63
N SER A 362 -8.69 34.45 15.64
CA SER A 362 -7.95 33.20 15.47
C SER A 362 -6.77 33.12 16.46
N ASN A 363 -6.26 31.91 16.69
CA ASN A 363 -5.13 31.69 17.62
C ASN A 363 -3.78 32.24 17.11
N GLY A 364 -3.73 32.89 15.94
CA GLY A 364 -2.48 33.40 15.34
C GLY A 364 -1.56 32.31 14.80
N ILE A 365 -2.00 31.04 14.79
CA ILE A 365 -1.18 29.87 14.45
C ILE A 365 -1.61 29.33 13.09
N GLU A 366 -0.64 29.20 12.19
CA GLU A 366 -0.80 28.53 10.90
C GLU A 366 -1.16 27.06 11.09
N PHE A 367 -2.21 26.60 10.39
CA PHE A 367 -2.66 25.21 10.50
C PHE A 367 -1.77 24.24 9.73
N LEU A 368 -1.07 24.71 8.70
CA LEU A 368 -0.15 23.94 7.86
C LEU A 368 1.22 24.59 7.90
N LYS A 369 2.24 23.79 8.23
CA LYS A 369 3.64 24.17 8.11
C LYS A 369 4.35 23.19 7.19
N ILE A 370 5.05 23.71 6.19
CA ILE A 370 5.73 22.94 5.15
C ILE A 370 7.23 22.92 5.46
N HIS A 371 7.86 21.75 5.34
CA HIS A 371 9.29 21.56 5.44
C HIS A 371 9.78 20.76 4.24
N THR A 372 10.47 21.42 3.32
CA THR A 372 11.11 20.77 2.18
C THR A 372 12.54 20.41 2.54
N TYR A 373 12.98 19.21 2.15
CA TYR A 373 14.33 18.70 2.33
C TYR A 373 14.90 18.21 1.01
N LEU A 374 15.99 18.81 0.55
CA LEU A 374 16.75 18.36 -0.61
C LEU A 374 17.96 17.55 -0.15
N THR A 375 18.01 16.29 -0.55
CA THR A 375 19.02 15.33 -0.08
C THR A 375 20.17 15.06 -1.06
N GLN A 376 20.04 15.52 -2.31
CA GLN A 376 21.12 15.45 -3.28
C GLN A 376 22.26 16.40 -2.90
N LYS A 377 23.50 15.97 -3.19
CA LYS A 377 24.66 16.85 -3.11
C LYS A 377 24.60 17.83 -4.26
N LEU A 378 24.53 19.12 -3.94
CA LEU A 378 24.59 20.19 -4.91
C LEU A 378 26.04 20.44 -5.33
N ASP A 379 26.22 20.82 -6.59
CA ASP A 379 27.43 21.44 -7.11
C ASP A 379 27.62 22.84 -6.51
N ALA A 380 28.87 23.31 -6.50
CA ALA A 380 29.22 24.58 -5.88
C ALA A 380 28.50 25.77 -6.53
N ASP A 381 28.33 25.73 -7.85
CA ASP A 381 27.69 26.79 -8.62
C ASP A 381 26.20 26.88 -8.29
N THR A 382 25.48 25.75 -8.30
CA THR A 382 24.07 25.72 -7.90
C THR A 382 23.88 26.12 -6.45
N GLN A 383 24.76 25.69 -5.54
CA GLN A 383 24.70 26.12 -4.14
C GLN A 383 24.87 27.64 -4.00
N GLN A 384 25.84 28.22 -4.71
CA GLN A 384 26.07 29.66 -4.70
C GLN A 384 24.88 30.43 -5.27
N ASN A 385 24.29 29.95 -6.37
CA ASN A 385 23.08 30.54 -6.96
C ASN A 385 21.89 30.51 -5.97
N ILE A 386 21.68 29.41 -5.27
CA ILE A 386 20.61 29.32 -4.26
C ILE A 386 20.87 30.31 -3.13
N VAL A 387 22.09 30.37 -2.60
CA VAL A 387 22.43 31.29 -1.50
C VAL A 387 22.21 32.74 -1.93
N LEU A 388 22.74 33.13 -3.09
CA LEU A 388 22.58 34.49 -3.64
C LEU A 388 21.12 34.90 -3.80
N ASN A 389 20.28 34.00 -4.33
CA ASN A 389 18.86 34.28 -4.54
C ASN A 389 18.00 34.10 -3.27
N SER A 390 18.54 33.53 -2.19
CA SER A 390 17.82 33.33 -0.93
C SER A 390 17.95 34.50 0.07
N VAL A 391 18.96 35.35 -0.11
CA VAL A 391 19.22 36.49 0.78
C VAL A 391 18.32 37.65 0.38
N GLY A 392 17.40 38.03 1.27
CA GLY A 392 16.44 39.12 1.02
C GLY A 392 15.21 38.73 0.20
N ALA A 393 15.11 37.48 -0.28
CA ALA A 393 13.91 36.98 -0.94
C ALA A 393 12.86 36.48 0.08
N ASP A 394 11.59 36.84 -0.19
CA ASP A 394 10.43 36.38 0.58
C ASP A 394 10.05 34.92 0.29
N HIS A 395 10.45 34.42 -0.88
CA HIS A 395 10.16 33.09 -1.38
C HIS A 395 11.45 32.29 -1.59
N ASP A 396 11.37 30.98 -1.38
CA ASP A 396 12.44 30.04 -1.62
C ASP A 396 12.74 29.95 -3.13
N PRO A 397 14.00 30.08 -3.58
CA PRO A 397 14.33 30.14 -5.01
C PRO A 397 14.17 28.79 -5.73
N LEU A 398 14.00 27.68 -5.00
CA LEU A 398 13.82 26.34 -5.60
C LEU A 398 12.36 25.94 -5.69
N THR A 399 11.57 26.31 -4.69
CA THR A 399 10.18 25.85 -4.56
C THR A 399 9.15 26.98 -4.67
N GLU A 400 9.60 28.24 -4.68
CA GLU A 400 8.77 29.46 -4.63
C GLU A 400 7.77 29.50 -3.46
N LEU A 401 7.95 28.62 -2.47
CA LEU A 401 7.20 28.62 -1.23
C LEU A 401 7.82 29.63 -0.27
N LYS A 402 7.04 30.12 0.70
CA LYS A 402 7.59 30.90 1.82
C LYS A 402 8.43 30.01 2.73
N ALA A 403 8.04 28.75 2.88
CA ALA A 403 8.83 27.73 3.53
C ALA A 403 10.15 27.49 2.78
N ARG A 404 11.27 27.77 3.46
CA ARG A 404 12.62 27.58 2.91
C ARG A 404 13.00 26.10 2.84
N THR A 405 13.75 25.75 1.80
CA THR A 405 14.28 24.41 1.60
C THR A 405 15.47 24.13 2.51
N ASN A 406 15.41 23.00 3.23
CA ASN A 406 16.49 22.49 4.06
C ASN A 406 17.39 21.56 3.24
N PHE A 407 18.70 21.62 3.46
CA PHE A 407 19.66 20.77 2.76
C PHE A 407 20.13 19.62 3.65
N GLY A 408 20.12 18.40 3.11
CA GLY A 408 20.49 17.18 3.81
C GLY A 408 19.30 16.38 4.34
N ARG A 409 19.60 15.38 5.17
CA ARG A 409 18.58 14.47 5.71
C ARG A 409 17.91 15.08 6.95
N PRO A 410 16.57 14.99 7.09
CA PRO A 410 15.89 15.43 8.31
C PRO A 410 16.37 14.66 9.54
N ASN A 411 16.65 15.36 10.63
CA ASN A 411 16.90 14.74 11.91
C ASN A 411 15.58 14.57 12.67
N PHE A 412 14.87 13.49 12.39
CA PHE A 412 13.55 13.21 12.99
C PHE A 412 13.58 13.11 14.52
N THR A 413 14.70 12.71 15.12
CA THR A 413 14.84 12.66 16.58
C THR A 413 14.73 14.07 17.15
N ARG A 414 15.55 15.00 16.64
CA ARG A 414 15.50 16.41 17.06
C ARG A 414 14.15 17.06 16.75
N ILE A 415 13.57 16.78 15.57
CA ILE A 415 12.28 17.35 15.18
C ILE A 415 11.17 16.92 16.14
N PHE A 416 11.09 15.61 16.46
CA PHE A 416 10.04 15.11 17.35
C PHE A 416 10.27 15.47 18.82
N GLU A 417 11.52 15.52 19.27
CA GLU A 417 11.85 16.01 20.62
C GLU A 417 11.49 17.50 20.77
N ALA A 418 11.88 18.35 19.81
CA ALA A 418 11.53 19.77 19.83
C ALA A 418 10.00 19.98 19.76
N MET A 419 9.29 19.16 18.97
CA MET A 419 7.83 19.18 18.92
C MET A 419 7.22 18.78 20.27
N ARG A 420 7.71 17.69 20.89
CA ARG A 420 7.28 17.25 22.22
C ARG A 420 7.48 18.37 23.23
N ASP A 421 8.69 18.92 23.31
CA ASP A 421 9.05 19.93 24.30
C ASP A 421 8.24 21.21 24.08
N GLY A 422 8.04 21.65 22.84
CA GLY A 422 7.16 22.77 22.54
C GLY A 422 5.68 22.52 22.88
N ILE A 423 5.18 21.29 22.77
CA ILE A 423 3.82 20.93 23.19
C ILE A 423 3.72 21.00 24.73
N LEU A 424 4.72 20.50 25.45
CA LEU A 424 4.78 20.52 26.92
C LEU A 424 4.88 21.96 27.45
N ASP A 425 5.75 22.77 26.84
CA ASP A 425 5.98 24.17 27.20
C ASP A 425 4.92 25.12 26.63
N ARG A 426 3.93 24.57 25.90
CA ARG A 426 2.78 25.29 25.31
C ARG A 426 3.16 26.35 24.27
N SER A 427 4.41 26.38 23.81
CA SER A 427 4.87 27.24 22.72
C SER A 427 4.44 26.72 21.35
N TYR A 428 4.10 25.43 21.24
CA TYR A 428 3.76 24.80 19.97
C TYR A 428 2.32 25.07 19.52
N MET A 429 1.35 25.05 20.44
CA MET A 429 -0.06 25.38 20.17
C MET A 429 -0.81 25.86 21.42
N ASN A 430 -1.67 26.86 21.24
CA ASN A 430 -2.58 27.37 22.26
C ASN A 430 -3.87 26.54 22.36
N GLY A 431 -4.50 26.52 23.54
CA GLY A 431 -5.83 25.93 23.74
C GLY A 431 -5.88 24.41 23.92
N LEU A 432 -4.77 23.77 24.32
CA LEU A 432 -4.74 22.37 24.77
C LEU A 432 -5.30 22.19 26.21
N GLU A 433 -5.87 23.25 26.80
CA GLU A 433 -6.43 23.27 28.15
C GLU A 433 -7.50 22.19 28.30
N GLY A 434 -7.22 21.21 29.17
CA GLY A 434 -8.13 20.11 29.51
C GLY A 434 -7.84 18.77 28.83
N SER A 435 -6.92 18.69 27.86
CA SER A 435 -6.49 17.40 27.31
C SER A 435 -5.42 16.77 28.21
N VAL A 436 -5.75 15.65 28.87
CA VAL A 436 -4.79 14.88 29.69
C VAL A 436 -3.65 14.31 28.82
N ARG A 437 -3.86 14.19 27.50
CA ARG A 437 -2.90 13.57 26.58
C ARG A 437 -3.08 14.04 25.13
N THR A 438 -2.07 14.70 24.59
CA THR A 438 -2.01 15.09 23.17
C THR A 438 -1.54 13.94 22.29
N THR A 439 -2.26 13.70 21.20
CA THR A 439 -1.93 12.65 20.23
C THR A 439 -1.36 13.25 18.95
N VAL A 440 -0.13 12.87 18.63
CA VAL A 440 0.57 13.23 17.38
C VAL A 440 0.57 12.02 16.45
N GLY A 441 -0.06 12.17 15.30
CA GLY A 441 -0.06 11.12 14.28
C GLY A 441 1.02 11.34 13.25
N VAL A 442 1.99 10.43 13.17
CA VAL A 442 3.09 10.45 12.21
C VAL A 442 2.79 9.47 11.10
N TYR A 443 2.59 9.99 9.90
CA TYR A 443 2.25 9.23 8.70
C TYR A 443 3.40 9.31 7.70
N PHE A 444 3.94 8.17 7.29
CA PHE A 444 5.11 8.11 6.43
C PHE A 444 4.85 7.29 5.18
N CYS A 445 5.15 7.86 4.01
CA CYS A 445 5.12 7.18 2.73
C CYS A 445 6.49 7.26 2.05
N GLY A 446 7.20 6.13 2.02
CA GLY A 446 8.57 6.04 1.51
C GLY A 446 9.32 4.75 1.85
N PRO A 447 10.66 4.73 1.66
CA PRO A 447 11.49 3.54 1.87
C PRO A 447 11.39 2.93 3.26
N SER A 448 11.39 1.59 3.33
CA SER A 448 11.31 0.83 4.59
C SER A 448 12.43 1.13 5.59
N VAL A 449 13.62 1.51 5.12
CA VAL A 449 14.76 1.84 5.98
C VAL A 449 14.45 3.14 6.75
N ALA A 450 14.05 4.20 6.04
CA ALA A 450 13.66 5.47 6.63
C ALA A 450 12.45 5.31 7.59
N ALA A 451 11.49 4.45 7.24
CA ALA A 451 10.35 4.17 8.11
C ALA A 451 10.77 3.67 9.50
N ARG A 452 11.79 2.80 9.59
CA ARG A 452 12.29 2.26 10.87
C ARG A 452 12.93 3.36 11.72
N ASP A 453 13.70 4.24 11.11
CA ASP A 453 14.38 5.34 11.80
C ASP A 453 13.35 6.36 12.33
N ILE A 454 12.35 6.71 11.52
CA ILE A 454 11.26 7.61 11.92
C ILE A 454 10.41 6.98 13.03
N GLN A 455 10.07 5.70 12.90
CA GLN A 455 9.32 4.98 13.94
C GLN A 455 10.09 4.96 15.27
N LYS A 456 11.40 4.70 15.22
CA LYS A 456 12.27 4.74 16.40
C LYS A 456 12.29 6.13 17.03
N ALA A 457 12.46 7.19 16.23
CA ALA A 457 12.45 8.56 16.70
C ALA A 457 11.11 8.94 17.35
N ALA A 458 9.99 8.59 16.73
CA ALA A 458 8.65 8.83 17.26
C ALA A 458 8.42 8.11 18.60
N LYS A 459 8.91 6.87 18.71
CA LYS A 459 8.83 6.09 19.96
C LYS A 459 9.66 6.74 21.07
N THR A 460 10.87 7.23 20.77
CA THR A 460 11.73 7.93 21.75
C THR A 460 11.12 9.25 22.21
N ALA A 461 10.48 9.99 21.31
CA ALA A 461 9.83 11.27 21.63
C ALA A 461 8.48 11.10 22.38
N THR A 462 7.96 9.88 22.51
CA THR A 462 6.70 9.64 23.24
C THR A 462 6.91 9.80 24.75
N SER A 463 6.06 10.60 25.38
CA SER A 463 5.98 10.81 26.83
C SER A 463 4.58 10.46 27.37
N ARG A 464 4.36 10.66 28.68
CA ARG A 464 3.06 10.43 29.33
C ARG A 464 1.97 11.37 28.77
N GLU A 465 2.33 12.61 28.50
CA GLU A 465 1.42 13.68 28.05
C GLU A 465 1.37 13.79 26.52
N VAL A 466 2.47 13.50 25.81
CA VAL A 466 2.54 13.58 24.35
C VAL A 466 2.76 12.18 23.76
N HIS A 467 1.81 11.70 22.98
CA HIS A 467 1.88 10.37 22.40
C HIS A 467 2.01 10.42 20.88
N PHE A 468 3.17 9.96 20.39
CA PHE A 468 3.39 9.78 18.96
C PHE A 468 2.93 8.40 18.53
N ARG A 469 2.13 8.36 17.48
CA ARG A 469 1.72 7.12 16.79
C ARG A 469 2.25 7.14 15.38
N PHE A 470 2.91 6.06 14.97
CA PHE A 470 3.54 5.96 13.67
C PHE A 470 2.77 4.99 12.78
N TRP A 471 2.46 5.44 11.56
CA TRP A 471 1.88 4.61 10.50
C TRP A 471 2.73 4.71 9.24
N LYS A 472 2.95 3.55 8.63
CA LYS A 472 3.65 3.45 7.34
C LYS A 472 2.64 3.16 6.24
N GLU A 473 2.65 3.99 5.22
CA GLU A 473 1.97 3.73 3.96
C GLU A 473 2.78 2.75 3.11
N HIS A 474 2.09 1.79 2.49
CA HIS A 474 2.68 0.73 1.68
C HIS A 474 2.25 0.90 0.22
N PHE A 475 2.88 1.83 -0.48
CA PHE A 475 2.69 2.05 -1.93
C PHE A 475 4.00 1.87 -2.69
#